data_AF-A0A415I5E5-F1
#
_entry.id   AF-A0A415I5E5-F1
#
_cell.length_a   1.000
_cell.length_b   1.000
_cell.length_c   1.000
_cell.angle_alpha   90.00
_cell.angle_beta   90.00
_cell.angle_gamma   90.00
#
_symmetry.space_group_name_H-M   'P 1'
#
loop_
_entity.id
_entity.type
_entity.pdbx_description
1 polymer ?
#
loop_
_entity_poly.entity_id
_entity_poly.type
_entity_poly.pdbx_seq_one_letter_code
_entity_poly.pdbx_strand_id
1 'polypeptide(L)'
;MEQLLFEDYIGSNLGHQKDASIIRTWVLKQVSRGRFEIDNNLCKVKILLNGEKRTVIISNSIKTNEFRDLVYITSPTEPSLDFLYKKIGWSEEPLLICLKDYQDQFYKLGTEFENEYWYKFYSKTEIKDKLRELYQASWIDYGKQLEEESIIYDELGLCGLFAMPYNMLFECFNEQCKERYGDKLFILKTIPECRYLKDGKEIIGDRFEVIEDYDLNCIEDVGKLCKHLVDLEENKSNTKISELNAKIRDLESENTKALDNQIYLSNEINRYHIRRWLFFLIGIICGIIICKNRLMN
;
A
#
# COMPACT_ATOMS: atom_id res chain seq x y z
N MET A 1 30.22 16.59 18.65
CA MET A 1 29.75 16.44 17.25
C MET A 1 28.73 17.53 17.04
N GLU A 2 28.97 18.46 16.12
CA GLU A 2 28.10 19.62 15.88
C GLU A 2 26.75 19.13 15.34
N GLN A 3 25.64 19.58 15.95
CA GLN A 3 24.30 19.28 15.47
C GLN A 3 23.96 20.21 14.31
N LEU A 4 23.48 19.65 13.21
CA LEU A 4 23.07 20.44 12.04
C LEU A 4 21.59 20.81 12.20
N LEU A 5 21.23 22.08 12.04
CA LEU A 5 19.84 22.53 12.04
C LEU A 5 19.36 22.65 10.59
N PHE A 6 18.22 22.03 10.27
CA PHE A 6 17.71 22.01 8.90
C PHE A 6 17.39 23.42 8.37
N GLU A 7 16.94 24.29 9.27
CA GLU A 7 16.64 25.71 9.05
C GLU A 7 17.83 26.52 8.51
N ASP A 8 19.05 26.11 8.86
CA ASP A 8 20.26 26.80 8.39
C ASP A 8 20.49 26.57 6.88
N TYR A 9 19.76 25.62 6.27
CA TYR A 9 19.94 25.15 4.89
C TYR A 9 18.75 25.45 3.96
N ILE A 10 17.77 26.25 4.39
CA ILE A 10 16.56 26.58 3.61
C ILE A 10 16.52 28.02 3.05
N GLY A 11 17.38 28.93 3.54
CA GLY A 11 17.35 30.36 3.19
C GLY A 11 17.76 30.72 1.75
N SER A 12 17.62 32.00 1.37
CA SER A 12 17.93 32.49 0.01
C SER A 12 19.41 32.79 -0.25
N ASN A 13 20.25 32.82 0.79
CA ASN A 13 21.70 33.10 0.71
C ASN A 13 22.58 31.83 0.78
N LEU A 14 22.14 30.74 0.13
CA LEU A 14 22.85 29.44 0.16
C LEU A 14 24.04 29.35 -0.81
N GLY A 15 24.29 30.39 -1.61
CA GLY A 15 25.39 30.43 -2.60
C GLY A 15 26.80 30.23 -2.02
N HIS A 16 26.95 30.22 -0.69
CA HIS A 16 28.23 30.03 0.01
C HIS A 16 28.35 28.74 0.83
N GLN A 17 27.27 27.95 0.97
CA GLN A 17 27.33 26.66 1.68
C GLN A 17 27.39 25.52 0.67
N LYS A 18 28.60 24.99 0.45
CA LYS A 18 28.93 23.96 -0.54
C LYS A 18 28.02 22.71 -0.47
N ASP A 19 27.44 22.43 0.69
CA ASP A 19 26.67 21.21 0.97
C ASP A 19 25.17 21.44 1.23
N ALA A 20 24.67 22.68 1.21
CA ALA A 20 23.30 22.98 1.63
C ALA A 20 22.23 22.25 0.80
N SER A 21 22.40 22.21 -0.53
CA SER A 21 21.47 21.50 -1.42
C SER A 21 21.46 19.99 -1.16
N ILE A 22 22.63 19.43 -0.82
CA ILE A 22 22.82 18.00 -0.53
C ILE A 22 22.11 17.65 0.77
N ILE A 23 22.41 18.39 1.85
CA ILE A 23 21.77 18.23 3.16
C ILE A 23 20.26 18.33 3.01
N ARG A 24 19.78 19.36 2.30
CA ARG A 24 18.35 19.57 2.07
C ARG A 24 17.70 18.35 1.41
N THR A 25 18.26 17.92 0.28
CA THR A 25 17.73 16.80 -0.51
C THR A 25 17.68 15.52 0.32
N TRP A 26 18.73 15.23 1.07
CA TRP A 26 18.82 14.00 1.83
C TRP A 26 17.90 13.99 3.04
N VAL A 27 17.79 15.10 3.77
CA VAL A 27 16.83 15.21 4.87
C VAL A 27 15.41 14.98 4.38
N LEU A 28 15.01 15.64 3.28
CA LEU A 28 13.67 15.48 2.72
C LEU A 28 13.40 14.03 2.28
N LYS A 29 14.39 13.34 1.70
CA LYS A 29 14.28 11.91 1.35
C LYS A 29 14.11 11.01 2.55
N GLN A 30 14.82 11.28 3.64
CA GLN A 30 14.67 10.48 4.86
C GLN A 30 13.30 10.71 5.50
N VAL A 31 12.83 11.96 5.52
CA VAL A 31 11.49 12.30 5.99
C VAL A 31 10.42 11.62 5.12
N SER A 32 10.56 11.65 3.79
CA SER A 32 9.58 11.01 2.91
C SER A 32 9.50 9.50 3.09
N ARG A 33 10.61 8.86 3.46
CA ARG A 33 10.70 7.42 3.76
C ARG A 33 10.23 7.05 5.17
N GLY A 34 9.79 8.02 5.97
CA GLY A 34 9.39 7.80 7.36
C GLY A 34 10.56 7.54 8.31
N ARG A 35 11.81 7.82 7.89
CA ARG A 35 13.05 7.48 8.63
C ARG A 35 13.53 8.66 9.46
N PHE A 36 12.74 9.01 10.46
CA PHE A 36 13.03 10.07 11.42
C PHE A 36 12.44 9.73 12.79
N GLU A 37 12.96 10.37 13.82
CA GLU A 37 12.51 10.20 15.20
C GLU A 37 12.05 11.55 15.75
N ILE A 38 10.83 11.63 16.27
CA ILE A 38 10.33 12.82 16.95
C ILE A 38 10.39 12.60 18.45
N ASP A 39 11.19 13.42 19.13
CA ASP A 39 11.40 13.38 20.57
C ASP A 39 11.51 14.82 21.11
N ASN A 40 10.78 15.13 22.18
CA ASN A 40 10.82 16.43 22.86
C ASN A 40 10.74 17.66 21.92
N ASN A 41 9.77 17.67 20.99
CA ASN A 41 9.58 18.74 19.99
C ASN A 41 10.76 18.96 19.03
N LEU A 42 11.59 17.94 18.82
CA LEU A 42 12.64 17.92 17.81
C LEU A 42 12.48 16.69 16.93
N CYS A 43 12.55 16.89 15.61
CA CYS A 43 12.62 15.78 14.65
C CYS A 43 14.08 15.55 14.27
N LYS A 44 14.58 14.34 14.56
CA LYS A 44 15.95 13.92 14.31
C LYS A 44 15.98 13.08 13.03
N VAL A 45 16.81 13.49 12.09
CA VAL A 45 16.97 12.83 10.78
C VAL A 45 18.44 12.46 10.57
N LYS A 46 18.73 11.22 10.18
CA LYS A 46 20.10 10.77 9.92
C LYS A 46 20.41 10.79 8.43
N ILE A 47 21.52 11.40 8.03
CA ILE A 47 21.99 11.50 6.63
C ILE A 47 23.46 11.07 6.50
N LEU A 48 23.92 10.77 5.27
CA LEU A 48 25.32 10.39 4.99
C LEU A 48 26.14 11.52 4.37
N LEU A 49 26.65 12.47 5.16
CA LEU A 49 27.43 13.59 4.65
C LEU A 49 28.91 13.29 4.55
N ASN A 50 29.45 13.39 3.32
CA ASN A 50 30.87 13.15 3.02
C ASN A 50 31.37 11.79 3.55
N GLY A 51 30.52 10.75 3.45
CA GLY A 51 30.82 9.40 3.94
C GLY A 51 30.56 9.18 5.44
N GLU A 52 30.13 10.20 6.18
CA GLU A 52 29.88 10.12 7.61
C GLU A 52 28.39 10.30 7.96
N LYS A 53 27.90 9.49 8.89
CA LYS A 53 26.56 9.65 9.45
C LYS A 53 26.48 10.95 10.25
N ARG A 54 25.53 11.82 9.90
CA ARG A 54 25.22 13.07 10.60
C ARG A 54 23.75 13.07 11.01
N THR A 55 23.46 13.69 12.15
CA THR A 55 22.08 13.95 12.60
C THR A 55 21.74 15.41 12.29
N VAL A 56 20.66 15.61 11.56
CA VAL A 56 20.05 16.91 11.29
C VAL A 56 18.79 17.03 12.12
N ILE A 57 18.57 18.20 12.70
CA ILE A 57 17.42 18.52 13.53
C ILE A 57 16.46 19.40 12.73
N ILE A 58 15.18 19.02 12.71
CA ILE A 58 14.09 19.84 12.19
C ILE A 58 13.24 20.29 13.38
N SER A 59 12.92 21.59 13.43
CA SER A 59 12.07 22.19 14.46
C SER A 59 10.79 22.81 13.87
N ASN A 60 9.88 23.25 14.74
CA ASN A 60 8.67 23.97 14.35
C ASN A 60 8.91 25.44 13.93
N SER A 61 10.17 25.87 13.79
CA SER A 61 10.46 27.21 13.25
C SER A 61 10.18 27.30 11.75
N ILE A 62 10.19 26.17 11.04
CA ILE A 62 9.76 26.05 9.64
C ILE A 62 8.26 25.83 9.60
N LYS A 63 7.55 26.60 8.77
CA LYS A 63 6.11 26.41 8.56
C LYS A 63 5.84 25.16 7.72
N THR A 64 4.75 24.46 7.99
CA THR A 64 4.34 23.26 7.24
C THR A 64 4.26 23.51 5.74
N ASN A 65 3.68 24.65 5.33
CA ASN A 65 3.56 25.01 3.91
C ASN A 65 4.93 25.30 3.26
N GLU A 66 5.87 25.90 3.99
CA GLU A 66 7.24 26.13 3.51
C GLU A 66 7.98 24.80 3.34
N PHE A 67 7.88 23.90 4.32
CA PHE A 67 8.44 22.56 4.21
C PHE A 67 7.86 21.80 3.02
N ARG A 68 6.55 21.87 2.82
CA ARG A 68 5.84 21.25 1.70
C ARG A 68 6.34 21.76 0.35
N ASP A 69 6.60 23.06 0.20
CA ASP A 69 7.14 23.63 -1.02
C ASP A 69 8.58 23.13 -1.30
N LEU A 70 9.39 22.94 -0.26
CA LEU A 70 10.72 22.32 -0.40
C LEU A 70 10.61 20.86 -0.86
N VAL A 71 9.64 20.10 -0.35
CA VAL A 71 9.37 18.74 -0.81
C VAL A 71 8.96 18.75 -2.28
N TYR A 72 8.04 19.65 -2.69
CA TYR A 72 7.59 19.77 -4.08
C TYR A 72 8.74 20.04 -5.06
N ILE A 73 9.64 20.96 -4.73
CA ILE A 73 10.80 21.27 -5.58
C ILE A 73 11.74 20.07 -5.73
N THR A 74 11.82 19.23 -4.69
CA THR A 74 12.70 18.05 -4.65
C THR A 74 12.01 16.79 -5.19
N SER A 75 10.67 16.78 -5.28
CA SER A 75 9.85 15.60 -5.59
C SER A 75 10.12 14.91 -6.93
N PRO A 76 10.55 15.61 -8.01
CA PRO A 76 10.86 14.94 -9.27
C PRO A 76 12.02 13.94 -9.17
N THR A 77 12.73 13.90 -8.04
CA THR A 77 13.90 13.03 -7.85
C THR A 77 13.58 11.64 -7.31
N GLU A 78 12.42 11.39 -6.70
CA GLU A 78 12.06 10.08 -6.11
C GLU A 78 10.54 9.95 -5.84
N PRO A 79 9.92 8.77 -6.08
CA PRO A 79 8.49 8.55 -5.81
C PRO A 79 8.05 8.83 -4.36
N SER A 80 8.86 8.49 -3.36
CA SER A 80 8.55 8.72 -1.96
C SER A 80 8.33 10.20 -1.61
N LEU A 81 9.04 11.12 -2.27
CA LEU A 81 8.89 12.57 -2.07
C LEU A 81 7.57 13.09 -2.65
N ASP A 82 7.17 12.60 -3.83
CA ASP A 82 5.85 12.91 -4.40
C ASP A 82 4.73 12.35 -3.51
N PHE A 83 4.92 11.16 -2.95
CA PHE A 83 4.00 10.59 -1.97
C PHE A 83 3.88 11.49 -0.73
N LEU A 84 4.99 11.88 -0.10
CA LEU A 84 5.02 12.80 1.04
C LEU A 84 4.29 14.11 0.72
N TYR A 85 4.60 14.74 -0.42
CA TYR A 85 3.97 15.99 -0.87
C TYR A 85 2.44 15.87 -1.01
N LYS A 86 1.94 14.72 -1.48
CA LYS A 86 0.51 14.46 -1.60
C LYS A 86 -0.17 14.19 -0.26
N LYS A 87 0.58 13.74 0.75
CA LYS A 87 0.05 13.39 2.08
C LYS A 87 0.15 14.52 3.10
N ILE A 88 1.21 15.31 3.05
CA ILE A 88 1.34 16.55 3.84
C ILE A 88 0.59 17.64 3.08
N GLY A 89 -0.70 17.76 3.38
CA GLY A 89 -1.57 18.79 2.82
C GLY A 89 -1.19 20.20 3.28
N TRP A 90 -1.92 21.19 2.76
CA TRP A 90 -1.86 22.55 3.30
C TRP A 90 -2.40 22.54 4.73
N SER A 91 -1.60 23.02 5.68
CA SER A 91 -1.96 23.00 7.10
C SER A 91 -1.34 24.19 7.83
N GLU A 92 -2.10 24.73 8.79
CA GLU A 92 -1.62 25.71 9.76
C GLU A 92 -1.09 25.04 11.04
N GLU A 93 -1.19 23.71 11.13
CA GLU A 93 -0.62 22.97 12.25
C GLU A 93 0.91 23.00 12.24
N PRO A 94 1.55 22.91 13.42
CA PRO A 94 3.00 22.78 13.53
C PRO A 94 3.55 21.61 12.70
N LEU A 95 4.65 21.83 11.99
CA LEU A 95 5.28 20.85 11.10
C LEU A 95 5.48 19.49 11.76
N LEU A 96 5.96 19.47 13.00
CA LEU A 96 6.24 18.22 13.70
C LEU A 96 4.98 17.39 13.99
N ILE A 97 3.81 18.01 14.12
CA ILE A 97 2.53 17.30 14.25
C ILE A 97 2.20 16.62 12.93
N CYS A 98 2.26 17.36 11.81
CA CYS A 98 1.99 16.80 10.49
C CYS A 98 2.97 15.67 10.11
N LEU A 99 4.25 15.80 10.47
CA LEU A 99 5.23 14.74 10.25
C LEU A 99 4.95 13.50 11.10
N LYS A 100 4.55 13.68 12.37
CA LYS A 100 4.18 12.56 13.24
C LYS A 100 2.96 11.83 12.67
N ASP A 101 1.91 12.56 12.30
CA ASP A 101 0.70 11.98 11.73
C ASP A 101 0.99 11.23 10.42
N TYR A 102 1.88 11.78 9.58
CA TYR A 102 2.37 11.09 8.39
C TYR A 102 3.04 9.76 8.74
N GLN A 103 3.98 9.75 9.70
CA GLN A 103 4.68 8.53 10.10
C GLN A 103 3.71 7.50 10.70
N ASP A 104 2.83 7.92 11.62
CA ASP A 104 1.85 7.05 12.27
C ASP A 104 0.85 6.47 11.26
N GLN A 105 0.47 7.23 10.23
CA GLN A 105 -0.47 6.80 9.21
C GLN A 105 0.16 5.88 8.16
N PHE A 106 1.42 6.08 7.77
CA PHE A 106 1.97 5.42 6.58
C PHE A 106 3.20 4.53 6.84
N TYR A 107 3.89 4.67 7.98
CA TYR A 107 5.05 3.84 8.32
C TYR A 107 4.63 2.67 9.23
N LYS A 108 4.17 1.60 8.58
CA LYS A 108 3.42 0.51 9.21
C LYS A 108 4.29 -0.70 9.53
N LEU A 109 3.85 -1.53 10.48
CA LEU A 109 4.53 -2.79 10.80
C LEU A 109 4.39 -3.79 9.65
N GLY A 110 5.37 -4.69 9.54
CA GLY A 110 5.43 -5.71 8.48
C GLY A 110 4.22 -6.64 8.45
N THR A 111 3.55 -6.82 9.59
CA THR A 111 2.30 -7.59 9.70
C THR A 111 1.17 -7.02 8.83
N GLU A 112 1.16 -5.72 8.54
CA GLU A 112 0.15 -5.13 7.64
C GLU A 112 0.33 -5.57 6.18
N PHE A 113 1.49 -6.14 5.83
CA PHE A 113 1.85 -6.56 4.47
C PHE A 113 2.19 -8.05 4.37
N GLU A 114 1.88 -8.86 5.38
CA GLU A 114 2.32 -10.27 5.50
C GLU A 114 1.85 -11.19 4.35
N ASN A 115 0.77 -10.78 3.68
CA ASN A 115 0.14 -11.50 2.57
C ASN A 115 0.64 -11.01 1.18
N GLU A 116 1.59 -10.07 1.13
CA GLU A 116 2.15 -9.53 -0.10
C GLU A 116 3.57 -10.09 -0.36
N TYR A 117 3.87 -10.36 -1.63
CA TYR A 117 5.23 -10.64 -2.09
C TYR A 117 5.81 -9.41 -2.77
N TRP A 118 7.09 -9.18 -2.54
CA TRP A 118 7.85 -8.04 -3.06
C TRP A 118 9.06 -8.51 -3.84
N TYR A 119 9.52 -7.68 -4.78
CA TYR A 119 10.52 -8.09 -5.75
C TYR A 119 11.68 -7.10 -5.76
N LYS A 120 12.92 -7.62 -5.78
CA LYS A 120 14.10 -6.76 -5.75
C LYS A 120 15.17 -7.28 -6.69
N PHE A 121 15.54 -6.46 -7.67
CA PHE A 121 16.73 -6.73 -8.46
C PHE A 121 18.00 -6.51 -7.64
N TYR A 122 18.99 -7.35 -7.87
CA TYR A 122 20.31 -7.24 -7.29
C TYR A 122 21.37 -7.83 -8.22
N SER A 123 22.64 -7.52 -7.95
CA SER A 123 23.77 -8.12 -8.62
C SER A 123 24.81 -8.57 -7.60
N LYS A 124 25.50 -9.68 -7.90
CA LYS A 124 26.63 -10.18 -7.12
C LYS A 124 27.87 -9.29 -7.23
N THR A 125 27.89 -8.38 -8.18
CA THR A 125 29.00 -7.45 -8.40
C THR A 125 28.54 -6.01 -8.28
N GLU A 126 29.46 -5.13 -7.87
CA GLU A 126 29.19 -3.70 -7.73
C GLU A 126 28.70 -3.08 -9.04
N ILE A 127 27.56 -2.38 -8.97
CA ILE A 127 27.00 -1.61 -10.10
C ILE A 127 27.32 -0.13 -9.90
N LYS A 128 28.05 0.46 -10.86
CA LYS A 128 28.45 1.88 -10.86
C LYS A 128 27.55 2.71 -11.77
N ASP A 129 26.25 2.74 -11.47
CA ASP A 129 25.27 3.60 -12.16
C ASP A 129 25.01 4.86 -11.32
N LYS A 130 25.16 6.04 -11.94
CA LYS A 130 24.97 7.36 -11.28
C LYS A 130 23.55 7.58 -10.76
N LEU A 131 22.55 6.94 -11.34
CA LEU A 131 21.17 7.03 -10.86
C LEU A 131 21.02 6.38 -9.47
N ARG A 132 21.87 5.42 -9.10
CA ARG A 132 21.88 4.85 -7.74
C ARG A 132 22.27 5.89 -6.70
N GLU A 133 23.15 6.84 -7.04
CA GLU A 133 23.50 7.97 -6.18
C GLU A 133 22.30 8.87 -5.89
N LEU A 134 21.38 9.02 -6.86
CA LEU A 134 20.15 9.78 -6.66
C LEU A 134 19.31 9.16 -5.53
N TYR A 135 19.15 7.84 -5.52
CA TYR A 135 18.41 7.13 -4.46
C TYR A 135 19.20 6.98 -3.16
N GLN A 136 20.47 7.41 -3.13
CA GLN A 136 21.44 7.11 -2.07
C GLN A 136 21.57 5.59 -1.83
N ALA A 137 21.47 4.80 -2.91
CA ALA A 137 21.53 3.34 -2.87
C ALA A 137 22.97 2.88 -3.12
N SER A 138 23.68 2.45 -2.08
CA SER A 138 24.96 1.75 -2.25
C SER A 138 24.75 0.35 -2.82
N TRP A 139 25.80 -0.23 -3.39
CA TRP A 139 25.82 -1.68 -3.62
C TRP A 139 25.94 -2.40 -2.27
N ILE A 140 25.30 -3.55 -2.14
CA ILE A 140 25.27 -4.38 -0.94
C ILE A 140 25.61 -5.81 -1.37
N ASP A 141 26.53 -6.45 -0.65
CA ASP A 141 26.85 -7.86 -0.85
C ASP A 141 25.81 -8.76 -0.17
N TYR A 142 24.67 -8.94 -0.84
CA TYR A 142 23.62 -9.81 -0.32
C TYR A 142 24.05 -11.28 -0.26
N GLY A 143 25.04 -11.69 -1.05
CA GLY A 143 25.59 -13.05 -0.99
C GLY A 143 26.15 -13.33 0.39
N LYS A 144 26.94 -12.39 0.91
CA LYS A 144 27.48 -12.44 2.28
C LYS A 144 26.39 -12.38 3.35
N GLN A 145 25.36 -11.55 3.18
CA GLN A 145 24.26 -11.47 4.15
C GLN A 145 23.48 -12.79 4.24
N LEU A 146 23.36 -13.51 3.13
CA LEU A 146 22.57 -14.74 3.01
C LEU A 146 23.35 -16.04 3.36
N GLU A 147 24.61 -15.94 3.80
CA GLU A 147 25.38 -17.11 4.24
C GLU A 147 24.82 -17.71 5.55
N GLU A 148 24.27 -16.87 6.42
CA GLU A 148 23.85 -17.24 7.79
C GLU A 148 22.34 -17.10 8.02
N GLU A 149 21.68 -16.16 7.36
CA GLU A 149 20.26 -15.83 7.55
C GLU A 149 19.54 -15.65 6.21
N SER A 150 18.22 -15.85 6.19
CA SER A 150 17.40 -15.51 5.01
C SER A 150 16.99 -14.04 4.99
N ILE A 151 17.76 -13.13 5.61
CA ILE A 151 17.38 -11.72 5.79
C ILE A 151 18.38 -10.82 5.07
N ILE A 152 17.86 -9.88 4.28
CA ILE A 152 18.64 -8.81 3.68
C ILE A 152 18.33 -7.47 4.34
N TYR A 153 19.32 -6.59 4.42
CA TYR A 153 19.17 -5.28 5.04
C TYR A 153 20.11 -4.23 4.44
N ASP A 154 19.74 -2.95 4.59
CA ASP A 154 20.63 -1.82 4.29
C ASP A 154 21.74 -1.76 5.35
N GLU A 155 22.98 -2.12 4.99
CA GLU A 155 24.13 -2.15 5.90
C GLU A 155 24.43 -0.79 6.54
N LEU A 156 24.16 0.30 5.81
CA LEU A 156 24.30 1.65 6.35
C LEU A 156 23.12 1.99 7.24
N GLY A 157 21.98 1.32 7.11
CA GLY A 157 20.77 1.59 7.87
C GLY A 157 20.27 3.01 7.68
N LEU A 158 20.48 3.60 6.49
CA LEU A 158 20.19 5.01 6.19
C LEU A 158 19.13 5.21 5.12
N CYS A 159 19.09 4.44 4.04
CA CYS A 159 18.08 4.63 3.00
C CYS A 159 16.96 3.60 3.05
N GLY A 160 17.23 2.45 3.66
CA GLY A 160 16.36 1.29 3.58
C GLY A 160 16.49 0.59 2.23
N LEU A 161 15.85 -0.56 2.13
CA LEU A 161 15.74 -1.35 0.92
C LEU A 161 14.42 -1.05 0.23
N PHE A 162 14.50 -0.81 -1.06
CA PHE A 162 13.36 -0.65 -1.96
C PHE A 162 13.05 -2.00 -2.60
N ALA A 163 11.78 -2.35 -2.63
CA ALA A 163 11.27 -3.52 -3.35
C ALA A 163 9.98 -3.16 -4.08
N MET A 164 9.82 -3.69 -5.29
CA MET A 164 8.71 -3.37 -6.19
C MET A 164 7.59 -4.41 -6.07
N PRO A 165 6.34 -4.04 -6.35
CA PRO A 165 5.23 -4.98 -6.46
C PRO A 165 5.29 -5.76 -7.78
N TYR A 166 4.53 -6.85 -7.85
CA TYR A 166 4.45 -7.75 -9.00
C TYR A 166 4.18 -7.05 -10.35
N ASN A 167 3.23 -6.12 -10.38
CA ASN A 167 2.88 -5.42 -11.62
C ASN A 167 4.04 -4.59 -12.19
N MET A 168 4.90 -4.05 -11.33
CA MET A 168 6.06 -3.26 -11.74
C MET A 168 7.23 -4.15 -12.20
N LEU A 169 7.31 -5.39 -11.70
CA LEU A 169 8.36 -6.34 -12.11
C LEU A 169 8.39 -6.56 -13.62
N PHE A 170 7.23 -6.73 -14.27
CA PHE A 170 7.18 -6.94 -15.72
C PHE A 170 7.64 -5.74 -16.53
N GLU A 171 7.28 -4.54 -16.09
CA GLU A 171 7.73 -3.30 -16.73
C GLU A 171 9.26 -3.17 -16.65
N CYS A 172 9.84 -3.70 -15.57
CA CYS A 172 11.28 -3.68 -15.33
C CYS A 172 12.02 -4.93 -15.88
N PHE A 173 11.35 -5.89 -16.51
CA PHE A 173 11.99 -7.07 -17.09
C PHE A 173 12.61 -6.75 -18.46
N ASN A 174 13.60 -5.86 -18.46
CA ASN A 174 14.30 -5.39 -19.66
C ASN A 174 15.80 -5.20 -19.37
N GLU A 175 16.63 -5.17 -20.42
CA GLU A 175 18.09 -5.09 -20.28
C GLU A 175 18.56 -3.81 -19.58
N GLN A 176 17.86 -2.68 -19.79
CA GLN A 176 18.22 -1.42 -19.13
C GLN A 176 18.06 -1.50 -17.60
N CYS A 177 16.99 -2.14 -17.12
CA CYS A 177 16.78 -2.36 -15.69
C CYS A 177 17.78 -3.36 -15.12
N LYS A 178 18.15 -4.40 -15.87
CA LYS A 178 19.18 -5.37 -15.45
C LYS A 178 20.54 -4.70 -15.28
N GLU A 179 20.96 -3.88 -16.24
CA GLU A 179 22.24 -3.15 -16.15
C GLU A 179 22.29 -2.22 -14.93
N ARG A 180 21.17 -1.58 -14.59
CA ARG A 180 21.09 -0.56 -13.53
C ARG A 180 20.91 -1.14 -12.13
N TYR A 181 20.10 -2.18 -12.01
CA TYR A 181 19.64 -2.71 -10.71
C TYR A 181 20.13 -4.13 -10.44
N GLY A 182 20.52 -4.86 -11.49
CA GLY A 182 21.16 -6.16 -11.42
C GLY A 182 20.43 -7.24 -12.21
N ASP A 183 21.16 -8.32 -12.47
CA ASP A 183 20.78 -9.46 -13.29
C ASP A 183 20.20 -10.62 -12.48
N LYS A 184 19.91 -10.39 -11.20
CA LYS A 184 19.30 -11.35 -10.30
C LYS A 184 18.09 -10.76 -9.61
N LEU A 185 17.19 -11.61 -9.15
CA LEU A 185 15.92 -11.20 -8.53
C LEU A 185 15.71 -11.95 -7.22
N PHE A 186 15.35 -11.21 -6.17
CA PHE A 186 14.77 -11.78 -4.96
C PHE A 186 13.25 -11.69 -4.98
N ILE A 187 12.61 -12.72 -4.44
CA ILE A 187 11.24 -12.68 -3.93
C ILE A 187 11.32 -12.50 -2.42
N LEU A 188 10.62 -11.48 -1.91
CA LEU A 188 10.75 -10.97 -0.56
C LEU A 188 9.41 -10.99 0.19
N LYS A 189 9.50 -11.18 1.51
CA LYS A 189 8.42 -10.89 2.47
C LYS A 189 8.84 -9.86 3.50
N THR A 190 7.85 -9.18 4.06
CA THR A 190 8.04 -8.29 5.19
C THR A 190 8.25 -9.10 6.47
N ILE A 191 9.07 -8.55 7.36
CA ILE A 191 9.34 -9.09 8.69
C ILE A 191 8.37 -8.42 9.68
N PRO A 192 7.58 -9.17 10.48
CA PRO A 192 6.49 -8.65 11.31
C PRO A 192 6.84 -7.43 12.17
N GLU A 193 7.98 -7.48 12.85
CA GLU A 193 8.46 -6.46 13.78
C GLU A 193 9.14 -5.25 13.11
N CYS A 194 9.45 -5.34 11.82
CA CYS A 194 10.04 -4.24 11.06
C CYS A 194 8.97 -3.26 10.58
N ARG A 195 9.36 -2.00 10.33
CA ARG A 195 8.47 -0.98 9.76
C ARG A 195 8.77 -0.70 8.29
N TYR A 196 7.71 -0.43 7.55
CA TYR A 196 7.71 -0.27 6.10
C TYR A 196 6.86 0.92 5.67
N LEU A 197 7.26 1.57 4.60
CA LEU A 197 6.47 2.60 3.90
C LEU A 197 6.15 2.11 2.49
N LYS A 198 4.87 2.12 2.11
CA LYS A 198 4.43 1.90 0.72
C LYS A 198 4.13 3.25 0.08
N ASP A 199 4.98 3.70 -0.84
CA ASP A 199 4.88 5.06 -1.43
C ASP A 199 3.95 5.13 -2.65
N GLY A 200 3.20 4.06 -2.90
CA GLY A 200 2.31 3.91 -4.05
C GLY A 200 2.98 3.29 -5.27
N LYS A 201 4.31 3.22 -5.33
CA LYS A 201 5.05 2.49 -6.37
C LYS A 201 5.82 1.30 -5.79
N GLU A 202 6.50 1.50 -4.68
CA GLU A 202 7.38 0.52 -4.06
C GLU A 202 7.08 0.41 -2.56
N ILE A 203 7.60 -0.65 -1.93
CA ILE A 203 7.73 -0.73 -0.48
C ILE A 203 9.18 -0.43 -0.09
N ILE A 204 9.34 0.31 0.99
CA ILE A 204 10.63 0.73 1.54
C ILE A 204 10.69 0.24 2.99
N GLY A 205 11.71 -0.53 3.33
CA GLY A 205 11.87 -1.08 4.67
C GLY A 205 13.31 -1.34 5.04
N ASP A 206 13.57 -1.56 6.33
CA ASP A 206 14.93 -1.76 6.84
C ASP A 206 15.49 -3.14 6.49
N ARG A 207 14.60 -4.14 6.52
CA ARG A 207 14.93 -5.55 6.36
C ARG A 207 13.84 -6.26 5.56
N PHE A 208 14.21 -7.29 4.83
CA PHE A 208 13.27 -8.20 4.18
C PHE A 208 13.74 -9.64 4.33
N GLU A 209 12.80 -10.56 4.44
CA GLU A 209 13.07 -12.00 4.34
C GLU A 209 13.11 -12.38 2.86
N VAL A 210 14.16 -13.08 2.44
CA VAL A 210 14.32 -13.65 1.12
C VAL A 210 13.68 -15.04 1.11
N ILE A 211 12.66 -15.20 0.27
CA ILE A 211 11.93 -16.45 0.11
C ILE A 211 12.53 -17.28 -1.02
N GLU A 212 12.86 -16.61 -2.13
CA GLU A 212 13.46 -17.24 -3.31
C GLU A 212 14.42 -16.25 -3.99
N ASP A 213 15.44 -16.78 -4.65
CA ASP A 213 16.35 -16.02 -5.48
C ASP A 213 16.51 -16.65 -6.87
N TYR A 214 16.65 -15.81 -7.89
CA TYR A 214 16.68 -16.23 -9.28
C TYR A 214 17.78 -15.54 -10.07
N ASP A 215 18.51 -16.30 -10.89
CA ASP A 215 19.41 -15.77 -11.91
C ASP A 215 18.66 -15.49 -13.21
N LEU A 216 18.54 -14.22 -13.61
CA LEU A 216 17.77 -13.84 -14.80
C LEU A 216 18.51 -14.15 -16.11
N ASN A 217 19.78 -14.56 -16.04
CA ASN A 217 20.55 -15.08 -17.16
C ASN A 217 20.44 -16.61 -17.28
N CYS A 218 19.86 -17.29 -16.29
CA CYS A 218 19.63 -18.72 -16.30
C CYS A 218 18.21 -19.05 -16.76
N ILE A 219 18.08 -19.72 -17.91
CA ILE A 219 16.77 -20.04 -18.49
C ILE A 219 15.91 -20.92 -17.58
N GLU A 220 16.53 -21.80 -16.80
CA GLU A 220 15.83 -22.67 -15.86
C GLU A 220 15.22 -21.86 -14.70
N ASP A 221 15.98 -20.92 -14.16
CA ASP A 221 15.52 -20.04 -13.08
C ASP A 221 14.45 -19.07 -13.57
N VAL A 222 14.59 -18.52 -14.77
CA VAL A 222 13.53 -17.74 -15.41
C VAL A 222 12.26 -18.59 -15.58
N GLY A 223 12.39 -19.87 -15.96
CA GLY A 223 11.28 -20.81 -16.04
C GLY A 223 10.58 -21.03 -14.69
N LYS A 224 11.34 -21.22 -13.61
CA LYS A 224 10.80 -21.35 -12.24
C LYS A 224 10.11 -20.08 -11.78
N LEU A 225 10.73 -18.92 -12.00
CA LEU A 225 10.14 -17.61 -11.70
C LEU A 225 8.81 -17.45 -12.44
N CYS A 226 8.76 -17.67 -13.75
CA CYS A 226 7.52 -17.59 -14.52
C CYS A 226 6.43 -18.51 -13.96
N LYS A 227 6.78 -19.74 -13.57
CA LYS A 227 5.84 -20.66 -12.94
C LYS A 227 5.32 -20.11 -11.61
N HIS A 228 6.21 -19.66 -10.72
CA HIS A 228 5.84 -19.05 -9.44
C HIS A 228 4.84 -17.89 -9.64
N LEU A 229 5.13 -17.01 -10.60
CA LEU A 229 4.29 -15.86 -10.91
C LEU A 229 2.90 -16.27 -11.44
N VAL A 230 2.84 -17.30 -12.30
CA VAL A 230 1.56 -17.86 -12.81
C VAL A 230 0.76 -18.49 -11.68
N ASP A 231 1.40 -19.30 -10.83
CA ASP A 231 0.74 -19.97 -9.71
C ASP A 231 0.15 -18.94 -8.72
N LEU A 232 0.83 -17.81 -8.47
CA LEU A 232 0.32 -16.71 -7.65
C LEU A 232 -0.95 -16.07 -8.23
N GLU A 233 -0.94 -15.73 -9.53
CA GLU A 233 -2.11 -15.12 -10.18
C GLU A 233 -3.28 -16.10 -10.32
N GLU A 234 -3.01 -17.38 -10.54
CA GLU A 234 -4.04 -18.43 -10.55
C GLU A 234 -4.69 -18.55 -9.16
N ASN A 235 -3.89 -18.63 -8.09
CA ASN A 235 -4.41 -18.71 -6.72
C ASN A 235 -5.27 -17.49 -6.34
N LYS A 236 -4.82 -16.29 -6.72
CA LYS A 236 -5.57 -15.04 -6.51
C LYS A 236 -6.90 -15.04 -7.27
N SER A 237 -6.88 -15.50 -8.51
CA SER A 237 -8.07 -15.61 -9.35
C SER A 237 -9.06 -16.63 -8.80
N ASN A 238 -8.58 -17.81 -8.40
CA ASN A 238 -9.38 -18.88 -7.81
C ASN A 238 -10.04 -18.45 -6.49
N THR A 239 -9.31 -17.72 -5.65
CA THR A 239 -9.85 -17.16 -4.39
C THR A 239 -11.01 -16.20 -4.69
N LYS A 240 -10.81 -15.26 -5.63
CA LYS A 240 -11.84 -14.29 -6.03
C LYS A 240 -13.07 -14.97 -6.65
N ILE A 241 -12.88 -16.00 -7.46
CA ILE A 241 -13.97 -16.80 -8.03
C ILE A 241 -14.76 -17.50 -6.93
N SER A 242 -14.07 -18.08 -5.94
CA SER A 242 -14.70 -18.74 -4.79
C SER A 242 -15.57 -17.77 -3.98
N GLU A 243 -15.06 -16.57 -3.68
CA GLU A 243 -15.80 -15.52 -2.98
C GLU A 243 -17.05 -15.06 -3.76
N LEU A 244 -16.91 -14.86 -5.07
CA LEU A 244 -18.04 -14.48 -5.94
C LEU A 244 -19.10 -15.59 -5.98
N ASN A 245 -18.69 -16.85 -6.07
CA ASN A 245 -19.61 -18.00 -6.06
C ASN A 245 -20.33 -18.14 -4.71
N ALA A 246 -19.66 -17.87 -3.59
CA ALA A 246 -20.31 -17.80 -2.28
C ALA A 246 -21.41 -16.73 -2.25
N LYS A 247 -21.09 -15.52 -2.73
CA LYS A 247 -22.04 -14.42 -2.81
C LYS A 247 -23.24 -14.71 -3.73
N ILE A 248 -23.01 -15.39 -4.86
CA ILE A 248 -24.09 -15.80 -5.77
C ILE A 248 -25.04 -16.78 -5.06
N ARG A 249 -24.52 -17.78 -4.35
CA ARG A 249 -25.35 -18.75 -3.61
C ARG A 249 -26.19 -18.09 -2.53
N ASP A 250 -25.63 -17.12 -1.81
CA ASP A 250 -26.37 -16.37 -0.79
C ASP A 250 -27.53 -15.59 -1.41
N LEU A 251 -27.29 -14.90 -2.54
CA LEU A 251 -28.33 -14.17 -3.28
C LEU A 251 -29.40 -15.11 -3.86
N GLU A 252 -29.03 -16.28 -4.37
CA GLU A 252 -29.99 -17.29 -4.85
C GLU A 252 -30.90 -17.79 -3.72
N SER A 253 -30.34 -18.03 -2.53
CA SER A 253 -31.09 -18.41 -1.34
C SER A 253 -32.06 -17.31 -0.90
N GLU A 254 -31.61 -16.04 -0.87
CA GLU A 254 -32.48 -14.89 -0.57
C GLU A 254 -33.60 -14.74 -1.60
N ASN A 255 -33.29 -14.87 -2.88
CA ASN A 255 -34.27 -14.75 -3.96
C ASN A 255 -35.30 -15.88 -3.90
N THR A 256 -34.87 -17.10 -3.56
CA THR A 256 -35.78 -18.24 -3.35
C THR A 256 -36.74 -17.97 -2.19
N LYS A 257 -36.23 -17.47 -1.05
CA LYS A 257 -37.08 -17.08 0.10
C LYS A 257 -38.06 -15.96 -0.27
N ALA A 258 -37.62 -14.99 -1.06
CA ALA A 258 -38.48 -13.89 -1.52
C ALA A 258 -39.60 -14.40 -2.45
N LEU A 259 -39.27 -15.32 -3.36
CA LEU A 259 -40.24 -15.95 -4.25
C LEU A 259 -41.27 -16.79 -3.47
N ASP A 260 -40.83 -17.59 -2.51
CA ASP A 260 -41.72 -18.38 -1.65
C ASP A 260 -42.68 -17.48 -0.87
N ASN A 261 -42.17 -16.37 -0.32
CA ASN A 261 -43.00 -15.37 0.35
C ASN A 261 -44.01 -14.71 -0.60
N GLN A 262 -43.62 -14.41 -1.84
CA GLN A 262 -44.51 -13.83 -2.85
C GLN A 262 -45.62 -14.82 -3.23
N ILE A 263 -45.29 -16.10 -3.42
CA ILE A 263 -46.26 -17.16 -3.68
C ILE A 263 -47.24 -17.31 -2.50
N TYR A 264 -46.73 -17.31 -1.26
CA TYR A 264 -47.55 -17.36 -0.05
C TYR A 264 -48.54 -16.20 0.02
N LEU A 265 -48.06 -14.96 -0.17
CA LEU A 265 -48.90 -13.76 -0.15
C LEU A 265 -49.95 -13.78 -1.26
N SER A 266 -49.58 -14.22 -2.48
CA SER A 266 -50.51 -14.35 -3.60
C SER A 266 -51.64 -15.34 -3.31
N ASN A 267 -51.29 -16.51 -2.74
CA ASN A 267 -52.26 -17.52 -2.34
C ASN A 267 -53.22 -17.00 -1.25
N GLU A 268 -52.70 -16.26 -0.28
CA GLU A 268 -53.51 -15.74 0.82
C GLU A 268 -54.47 -14.63 0.36
N ILE A 269 -54.02 -13.76 -0.55
CA ILE A 269 -54.88 -12.79 -1.24
C ILE A 269 -55.99 -13.50 -2.02
N ASN A 270 -55.66 -14.57 -2.76
CA ASN A 270 -56.65 -15.31 -3.52
C ASN A 270 -57.70 -15.99 -2.62
N ARG A 271 -57.27 -16.62 -1.51
CA ARG A 271 -58.18 -17.18 -0.50
C ARG A 271 -59.10 -16.11 0.09
N TYR A 272 -58.57 -14.92 0.40
CA TYR A 272 -59.36 -13.81 0.90
C TYR A 272 -60.43 -13.39 -0.11
N HIS A 273 -60.08 -13.25 -1.40
CA HIS A 273 -61.05 -12.94 -2.45
C HIS A 273 -62.12 -14.02 -2.59
N ILE A 274 -61.76 -15.31 -2.59
CA ILE A 274 -62.70 -16.43 -2.65
C ILE A 274 -63.67 -16.40 -1.46
N ARG A 275 -63.16 -16.21 -0.24
CA ARG A 275 -64.01 -16.09 0.97
C ARG A 275 -64.97 -14.91 0.84
N ARG A 276 -64.49 -13.75 0.39
CA ARG A 276 -65.33 -12.56 0.21
C ARG A 276 -66.45 -12.78 -0.81
N TRP A 277 -66.15 -13.46 -1.93
CA TRP A 277 -67.15 -13.85 -2.93
C TRP A 277 -68.17 -14.85 -2.38
N LEU A 278 -67.73 -15.83 -1.60
CA LEU A 278 -68.61 -16.79 -0.92
C LEU A 278 -69.57 -16.10 0.04
N PHE A 279 -69.09 -15.18 0.89
CA PHE A 279 -69.95 -14.39 1.78
C PHE A 279 -70.95 -13.53 1.00
N PHE A 280 -70.54 -12.94 -0.11
CA PHE A 280 -71.43 -12.17 -0.98
C PHE A 280 -72.53 -13.04 -1.60
N LEU A 281 -72.18 -14.23 -2.11
CA LEU A 281 -73.15 -15.20 -2.65
C LEU A 281 -74.14 -15.69 -1.59
N ILE A 282 -73.66 -16.02 -0.40
CA ILE A 282 -74.53 -16.40 0.74
C ILE A 282 -75.51 -15.27 1.06
N GLY A 283 -75.02 -14.02 1.11
CA GLY A 283 -75.87 -12.85 1.31
C GLY A 283 -76.97 -12.69 0.27
N ILE A 284 -76.65 -12.89 -1.02
CA ILE A 284 -77.64 -12.88 -2.11
C ILE A 284 -78.67 -13.99 -1.91
N ILE A 285 -78.24 -15.22 -1.64
CA ILE A 285 -79.14 -16.37 -1.45
C ILE A 285 -80.10 -16.11 -0.27
N CYS A 286 -79.57 -15.66 0.87
CA CYS A 286 -80.38 -15.30 2.03
C CYS A 286 -81.38 -14.18 1.69
N GLY A 287 -80.96 -13.15 0.94
CA GLY A 287 -81.84 -12.07 0.49
C GLY A 287 -82.98 -12.56 -0.41
N ILE A 288 -82.70 -13.46 -1.36
CA ILE A 288 -83.71 -14.07 -2.23
C ILE A 288 -84.72 -14.88 -1.41
N ILE A 289 -84.27 -15.69 -0.46
CA ILE A 289 -85.14 -16.50 0.41
C ILE A 289 -86.07 -15.59 1.23
N ILE A 290 -85.52 -14.52 1.82
CA ILE A 290 -86.30 -13.58 2.63
C ILE A 290 -87.35 -12.84 1.78
N CYS A 291 -86.98 -12.36 0.58
CA CYS A 291 -87.92 -11.71 -0.33
C CYS A 291 -89.02 -12.66 -0.81
N LYS A 292 -88.70 -13.93 -1.09
CA LYS A 292 -89.67 -14.93 -1.52
C LYS A 292 -90.67 -15.26 -0.40
N ASN A 293 -90.21 -15.36 0.85
CA ASN A 293 -91.09 -15.53 2.01
C ASN A 293 -91.96 -14.30 2.29
N ARG A 294 -91.53 -13.08 1.95
CA ARG A 294 -92.34 -11.86 2.07
C ARG A 294 -93.39 -11.69 0.98
N LEU A 295 -93.20 -12.29 -0.20
CA LEU A 295 -94.17 -12.27 -1.31
C LEU A 295 -95.24 -13.35 -1.21
N MET A 296 -95.06 -14.35 -0.33
CA MET A 296 -96.00 -15.44 -0.09
C MET A 296 -96.88 -15.25 1.16
N ASN A 297 -96.73 -14.12 1.86
CA ASN A 297 -97.62 -13.62 2.92
C ASN A 297 -98.31 -12.35 2.44
#